data_AF-A0A2U1UUQ1-F1
#
_entry.id   AF-A0A2U1UUQ1-F1
#
_cell.length_a   1.000
_cell.length_b   1.000
_cell.length_c   1.000
_cell.angle_alpha   90.00
_cell.angle_beta   90.00
_cell.angle_gamma   90.00
#
_symmetry.space_group_name_H-M   'P 1'
#
loop_
_entity.id
_entity.type
_entity.pdbx_description
1 polymer ?
#
loop_
_entity_poly.entity_id
_entity_poly.type
_entity_poly.pdbx_seq_one_letter_code
_entity_poly.pdbx_strand_id
1 'polypeptide(L)'
;MPVSRDCFLDIAKDSLKNSGEQWTRNAISRSYYFMFHSVKSIIIDKAPDRDKAGNRLPFGEHKRLSEYLCSGDAAEDYSLDGPTAEKIGMKLRSAHQKRCDADYALEKKINRIDALKMVVAAEEVARDVDSLSKP
;
A
#
# COMPACT_ATOMS: atom_id res chain seq x y z
N MET A 1 7.20 21.68 6.57
CA MET A 1 7.82 20.65 5.71
C MET A 1 6.77 19.60 5.41
N PRO A 2 6.59 19.20 4.15
CA PRO A 2 5.78 18.02 3.83
C PRO A 2 6.42 16.77 4.45
N VAL A 3 5.60 15.84 4.91
CA VAL A 3 6.06 14.57 5.50
C VAL A 3 6.55 13.65 4.36
N SER A 4 7.78 13.14 4.46
CA SER A 4 8.29 12.13 3.51
C SER A 4 7.55 10.81 3.71
N ARG A 5 7.42 10.02 2.63
CA ARG A 5 6.91 8.64 2.74
C ARG A 5 7.69 7.84 3.79
N ASP A 6 9.00 8.02 3.85
CA ASP A 6 9.90 7.25 4.72
C ASP A 6 9.57 7.44 6.21
N CYS A 7 9.04 8.61 6.60
CA CYS A 7 8.58 8.85 7.96
C CYS A 7 7.53 7.83 8.41
N PHE A 8 6.69 7.31 7.50
CA PHE A 8 5.75 6.25 7.85
C PHE A 8 6.45 4.92 8.15
N LEU A 9 7.48 4.55 7.39
CA LEU A 9 8.23 3.32 7.63
C LEU A 9 9.03 3.40 8.94
N ASP A 10 9.63 4.55 9.22
CA ASP A 10 10.37 4.79 10.46
C ASP A 10 9.44 4.65 11.68
N ILE A 11 8.27 5.28 11.64
CA ILE A 11 7.26 5.15 12.71
C ILE A 11 6.77 3.70 12.83
N ALA A 12 6.61 2.97 11.72
CA ALA A 12 6.23 1.56 11.77
C ALA A 12 7.27 0.71 12.51
N LYS A 13 8.55 0.89 12.19
CA LYS A 13 9.68 0.21 12.83
C LYS A 13 9.80 0.60 14.30
N ASP A 14 9.63 1.88 14.63
CA ASP A 14 9.66 2.36 16.02
C ASP A 14 8.48 1.84 16.84
N SER A 15 7.30 1.73 16.24
CA SER A 15 6.14 1.11 16.90
C SER A 15 6.43 -0.33 17.30
N LEU A 16 7.16 -1.08 16.45
CA LEU A 16 7.57 -2.44 16.79
C LEU A 16 8.59 -2.50 17.93
N LYS A 17 9.27 -1.42 18.33
CA LYS A 17 10.13 -1.44 19.53
C LYS A 17 9.32 -1.53 20.83
N ASN A 18 8.02 -1.19 20.76
CA ASN A 18 7.12 -1.21 21.89
C ASN A 18 6.27 -2.49 21.94
N SER A 19 5.79 -2.81 23.14
CA SER A 19 4.87 -3.93 23.39
C SER A 19 3.43 -3.42 23.54
N GLY A 20 2.47 -4.17 23.01
CA GLY A 20 1.05 -3.82 23.06
C GLY A 20 0.39 -3.86 21.69
N GLU A 21 -0.91 -4.10 21.68
CA GLU A 21 -1.68 -4.24 20.44
C GLU A 21 -1.81 -2.90 19.70
N GLN A 22 -1.90 -1.78 20.41
CA GLN A 22 -1.96 -0.44 19.82
C GLN A 22 -0.73 -0.13 18.95
N TRP A 23 0.45 -0.55 19.40
CA TRP A 23 1.70 -0.37 18.65
C TRP A 23 1.79 -1.32 17.46
N THR A 24 1.29 -2.54 17.63
CA THR A 24 1.18 -3.53 16.55
C THR A 24 0.26 -3.03 15.43
N ARG A 25 -0.91 -2.52 15.79
CA ARG A 25 -1.88 -1.91 14.85
C ARG A 25 -1.29 -0.70 14.15
N ASN A 26 -0.66 0.21 14.90
CA ASN A 26 0.00 1.37 14.31
C ASN A 26 1.10 0.96 13.33
N ALA A 27 1.92 -0.05 13.64
CA ALA A 27 2.94 -0.55 12.73
C ALA A 27 2.35 -1.03 11.39
N ILE A 28 1.23 -1.76 11.41
CA ILE A 28 0.52 -2.19 10.19
C ILE A 28 0.02 -0.99 9.39
N SER A 29 -0.67 -0.06 10.07
CA SER A 29 -1.25 1.12 9.44
C SER A 29 -0.19 1.98 8.75
N ARG A 30 0.92 2.25 9.46
CA ARG A 30 2.03 3.05 8.94
C ARG A 30 2.78 2.34 7.82
N SER A 31 2.96 1.03 7.91
CA SER A 31 3.53 0.23 6.81
C SER A 31 2.68 0.34 5.53
N TYR A 32 1.35 0.27 5.66
CA TYR A 32 0.46 0.45 4.52
C TYR A 32 0.55 1.85 3.90
N TYR A 33 0.57 2.91 4.72
CA TYR A 33 0.70 4.27 4.20
C TYR A 33 2.03 4.50 3.48
N PHE A 34 3.13 3.92 3.99
CA PHE A 34 4.40 3.90 3.26
C PHE A 34 4.24 3.25 1.88
N MET A 35 3.66 2.05 1.80
CA MET A 35 3.41 1.35 0.52
C MET A 35 2.56 2.19 -0.44
N PHE A 36 1.47 2.79 0.06
CA PHE A 36 0.57 3.60 -0.73
C PHE A 36 1.28 4.83 -1.32
N HIS A 37 2.06 5.54 -0.51
CA HIS A 37 2.80 6.71 -0.97
C HIS A 37 4.01 6.35 -1.85
N SER A 38 4.59 5.16 -1.68
CA SER A 38 5.58 4.63 -2.63
C SER A 38 4.95 4.41 -4.01
N VAL A 39 3.78 3.79 -4.10
CA VAL A 39 3.10 3.64 -5.39
C VAL A 39 2.70 5.00 -5.98
N LYS A 40 2.23 5.94 -5.17
CA LYS A 40 1.88 7.30 -5.64
C LYS A 40 3.08 8.12 -6.12
N SER A 41 4.33 7.69 -5.89
CA SER A 41 5.49 8.35 -6.51
C SER A 41 5.70 7.99 -7.96
N ILE A 42 5.11 6.88 -8.44
CA ILE A 42 5.14 6.48 -9.87
C ILE A 42 3.80 6.76 -10.55
N ILE A 43 2.67 6.55 -9.86
CA ILE A 43 1.33 6.89 -10.36
C ILE A 43 0.94 8.27 -9.83
N ILE A 44 1.29 9.30 -10.61
CA ILE A 44 1.10 10.70 -10.23
C ILE A 44 -0.39 11.06 -10.22
N ASP A 45 -1.12 10.64 -11.26
CA ASP A 45 -2.53 10.92 -11.39
C ASP A 45 -3.40 10.13 -10.40
N LYS A 46 -4.65 10.56 -10.27
CA LYS A 46 -5.63 9.80 -9.50
C LYS A 46 -5.99 8.53 -10.24
N ALA A 47 -6.02 7.41 -9.53
CA ALA A 47 -6.55 6.16 -10.08
C ALA A 47 -7.98 6.40 -10.63
N PRO A 48 -8.29 5.90 -11.84
CA PRO A 48 -9.56 6.17 -12.52
C PRO A 48 -10.77 5.91 -11.62
N ASP A 49 -11.78 6.77 -11.69
CA ASP A 49 -13.03 6.62 -10.94
C ASP A 49 -14.14 5.93 -11.75
N ARG A 50 -13.83 5.57 -13.00
CA ARG A 50 -14.71 4.89 -13.94
C ARG A 50 -14.03 3.70 -14.59
N ASP A 51 -14.81 2.70 -14.96
CA ASP A 51 -14.34 1.57 -15.77
C ASP A 51 -14.24 1.94 -17.26
N LYS A 52 -13.73 1.01 -18.09
CA LYS A 52 -13.64 1.19 -19.56
C LYS A 52 -15.01 1.35 -20.24
N ALA A 53 -16.10 0.95 -19.58
CA ALA A 53 -17.47 1.12 -20.06
C ALA A 53 -18.11 2.45 -19.59
N GLY A 54 -17.38 3.29 -18.85
CA GLY A 54 -17.83 4.58 -18.35
C GLY A 54 -18.64 4.52 -17.04
N ASN A 55 -18.83 3.34 -16.44
CA ASN A 55 -19.54 3.20 -15.18
C ASN A 55 -18.67 3.62 -14.01
N ARG A 56 -19.27 4.25 -13.00
CA ARG A 56 -18.56 4.69 -11.80
C ARG A 56 -18.13 3.50 -10.95
N LEU A 57 -16.85 3.45 -10.60
CA LEU A 57 -16.33 2.44 -9.69
C LEU A 57 -16.80 2.74 -8.26
N PRO A 58 -17.43 1.79 -7.54
CA PRO A 58 -17.95 2.00 -6.19
C PRO A 58 -16.86 1.99 -5.11
N PHE A 59 -15.58 2.04 -5.49
CA PHE A 59 -14.44 1.84 -4.61
C PHE A 59 -13.82 3.15 -4.16
N GLY A 60 -13.31 3.21 -2.93
CA GLY A 60 -12.46 4.30 -2.45
C GLY A 60 -11.09 4.31 -3.15
N GLU A 61 -10.38 5.43 -3.08
CA GLU A 61 -9.10 5.65 -3.78
C GLU A 61 -8.07 4.53 -3.56
N HIS A 62 -7.92 4.07 -2.32
CA HIS A 62 -7.00 2.98 -1.98
C HIS A 62 -7.29 1.67 -2.72
N LYS A 63 -8.57 1.31 -2.85
CA LYS A 63 -8.97 0.11 -3.57
C LYS A 63 -8.85 0.34 -5.08
N ARG A 64 -9.25 1.52 -5.59
CA ARG A 64 -9.06 1.86 -7.01
C ARG A 64 -7.60 1.79 -7.44
N LEU A 65 -6.67 2.28 -6.62
CA LEU A 65 -5.24 2.22 -6.93
C LEU A 65 -4.71 0.77 -7.05
N SER A 66 -5.11 -0.11 -6.13
CA SER A 66 -4.70 -1.52 -6.21
C SER A 66 -5.38 -2.27 -7.34
N GLU A 67 -6.64 -1.97 -7.68
CA GLU A 67 -7.29 -2.52 -8.87
C GLU A 67 -6.64 -2.04 -10.16
N TYR A 68 -6.31 -0.75 -10.26
CA TYR A 68 -5.68 -0.14 -11.43
C TYR A 68 -4.28 -0.72 -11.71
N LEU A 69 -3.53 -1.07 -10.67
CA LEU A 69 -2.28 -1.83 -10.79
C LEU A 69 -2.52 -3.28 -11.23
N CYS A 70 -3.57 -3.93 -10.73
CA CYS A 70 -3.85 -5.33 -11.05
C CYS A 70 -4.49 -5.53 -12.43
N SER A 71 -5.23 -4.55 -12.95
CA SER A 71 -5.89 -4.66 -14.26
C SER A 71 -4.92 -4.54 -15.44
N GLY A 72 -3.68 -4.09 -15.19
CA GLY A 72 -2.69 -3.78 -16.22
C GLY A 72 -2.83 -2.37 -16.80
N ASP A 73 -3.92 -1.65 -16.52
CA ASP A 73 -4.14 -0.30 -17.05
C ASP A 73 -3.05 0.67 -16.60
N ALA A 74 -2.59 0.57 -15.35
CA ALA A 74 -1.46 1.38 -14.87
C ALA A 74 -0.15 1.08 -15.62
N ALA A 75 0.04 -0.16 -16.05
CA ALA A 75 1.24 -0.54 -16.80
C ALA A 75 1.20 0.01 -18.23
N GLU A 76 0.02 0.05 -18.87
CA GLU A 76 -0.19 0.68 -20.16
C GLU A 76 0.01 2.20 -20.08
N ASP A 77 -0.67 2.86 -19.14
CA ASP A 77 -0.69 4.33 -19.04
C ASP A 77 0.67 4.92 -18.64
N TYR A 78 1.45 4.21 -17.81
CA TYR A 78 2.76 4.65 -17.31
C TYR A 78 3.94 3.89 -17.90
N SER A 79 3.71 3.02 -18.89
CA SER A 79 4.75 2.17 -19.52
C SER A 79 5.59 1.38 -18.51
N LEU A 80 4.92 0.80 -17.51
CA LEU A 80 5.56 0.01 -16.44
C LEU A 80 5.67 -1.47 -16.83
N ASP A 81 6.56 -2.21 -16.18
CA ASP A 81 6.57 -3.67 -16.26
C ASP A 81 5.26 -4.23 -15.66
N GLY A 82 4.40 -4.78 -16.52
CA GLY A 82 3.07 -5.29 -16.16
C GLY A 82 3.09 -6.31 -15.02
N PRO A 83 3.89 -7.38 -15.08
CA PRO A 83 4.00 -8.37 -14.00
C PRO A 83 4.40 -7.77 -12.65
N THR A 84 5.36 -6.83 -12.64
CA THR A 84 5.78 -6.17 -11.41
C THR A 84 4.71 -5.21 -10.88
N ALA A 85 4.04 -4.47 -11.76
CA ALA A 85 2.91 -3.60 -11.38
C ALA A 85 1.75 -4.40 -10.76
N GLU A 86 1.38 -5.53 -11.37
CA GLU A 86 0.33 -6.41 -10.86
C GLU A 86 0.70 -7.00 -9.49
N LYS A 87 1.95 -7.46 -9.33
CA LYS A 87 2.50 -7.94 -8.06
C LYS A 87 2.39 -6.88 -6.96
N ILE A 88 2.76 -5.63 -7.27
CA ILE A 88 2.62 -4.51 -6.32
C ILE A 88 1.14 -4.29 -5.99
N GLY A 89 0.24 -4.32 -6.98
CA GLY A 89 -1.20 -4.17 -6.79
C GLY A 89 -1.78 -5.21 -5.83
N MET A 90 -1.40 -6.48 -6.00
CA MET A 90 -1.83 -7.57 -5.10
C MET A 90 -1.33 -7.36 -3.66
N LYS A 91 -0.06 -6.98 -3.50
CA LYS A 91 0.52 -6.66 -2.17
C LYS A 91 -0.21 -5.48 -1.53
N LEU A 92 -0.48 -4.42 -2.29
CA LEU A 92 -1.17 -3.22 -1.81
C LEU A 92 -2.62 -3.53 -1.41
N ARG A 93 -3.32 -4.38 -2.16
CA ARG A 93 -4.68 -4.85 -1.84
C ARG A 93 -4.72 -5.61 -0.52
N SER A 94 -3.81 -6.58 -0.35
CA SER A 94 -3.70 -7.35 0.90
C SER A 94 -3.33 -6.47 2.09
N ALA A 95 -2.38 -5.55 1.90
CA ALA A 95 -1.95 -4.60 2.91
C ALA A 95 -3.08 -3.63 3.32
N HIS A 96 -3.89 -3.17 2.36
CA HIS A 96 -5.05 -2.32 2.64
C HIS A 96 -6.06 -3.03 3.55
N GLN A 97 -6.38 -4.29 3.27
CA GLN A 97 -7.28 -5.07 4.11
C GLN A 97 -6.74 -5.19 5.55
N LYS A 98 -5.46 -5.54 5.69
CA LYS A 98 -4.81 -5.62 7.02
C LYS A 98 -4.82 -4.28 7.76
N ARG A 99 -4.63 -3.17 7.03
CA ARG A 99 -4.73 -1.83 7.60
C ARG A 99 -6.15 -1.51 8.06
N CYS A 100 -7.18 -1.90 7.31
CA CYS A 100 -8.57 -1.76 7.73
C CYS A 100 -8.86 -2.58 9.00
N ASP A 101 -8.39 -3.82 9.08
CA ASP A 101 -8.52 -4.63 10.29
C ASP A 101 -7.77 -4.00 11.48
N ALA A 102 -6.56 -3.47 11.25
CA ALA A 102 -5.77 -2.83 12.29
C ALA A 102 -6.40 -1.52 12.82
N ASP A 103 -6.93 -0.67 11.93
CA ASP A 103 -7.45 0.65 12.30
C ASP A 103 -8.91 0.61 12.78
N TYR A 104 -9.74 -0.29 12.23
CA TYR A 104 -11.20 -0.23 12.42
C TYR A 104 -11.79 -1.46 13.13
N ALA A 105 -11.20 -2.64 12.99
CA ALA A 105 -11.69 -3.86 13.65
C ALA A 105 -11.07 -4.02 15.05
N LEU A 106 -11.52 -3.20 16.00
CA LEU A 106 -10.98 -3.16 17.37
C LEU A 106 -11.28 -4.43 18.17
N GLU A 107 -12.31 -5.17 17.79
CA GLU A 107 -12.70 -6.46 18.36
C GLU A 107 -11.80 -7.63 17.92
N LYS A 108 -11.09 -7.49 16.80
CA LYS A 108 -10.19 -8.53 16.29
C LYS A 108 -8.81 -8.43 16.91
N LYS A 109 -8.31 -9.48 17.54
CA LYS A 109 -6.91 -9.48 18.03
C LYS A 109 -5.93 -9.48 16.87
N ILE A 110 -5.04 -8.48 16.82
CA ILE A 110 -3.98 -8.39 15.81
C ILE A 110 -2.67 -8.96 16.34
N ASN A 111 -2.05 -9.86 15.56
CA ASN A 111 -0.80 -10.50 15.95
C ASN A 111 0.41 -9.65 15.55
N ARG A 112 1.41 -9.57 16.43
CA ARG A 112 2.70 -8.93 16.19
C ARG A 112 3.43 -9.50 14.97
N ILE A 113 3.27 -10.78 14.69
CA ILE A 113 3.82 -11.42 13.49
C ILE A 113 3.28 -10.77 12.21
N ASP A 114 2.00 -10.37 12.19
CA ASP A 114 1.41 -9.72 11.03
C ASP A 114 2.00 -8.32 10.81
N ALA A 115 2.29 -7.58 11.88
CA ALA A 115 2.96 -6.30 11.80
C ALA A 115 4.41 -6.41 11.29
N LEU A 116 5.16 -7.41 11.75
CA LEU A 116 6.51 -7.69 11.23
C LEU A 116 6.48 -8.02 9.73
N LYS A 117 5.55 -8.89 9.30
CA LYS A 117 5.36 -9.22 7.88
C LYS A 117 4.96 -7.99 7.06
N MET A 118 4.16 -7.08 7.63
CA MET A 118 3.75 -5.84 6.95
C MET A 118 4.93 -4.89 6.73
N VAL A 119 5.84 -4.75 7.69
CA VAL A 119 7.06 -3.94 7.50
C VAL A 119 7.95 -4.52 6.39
N VAL A 120 8.16 -5.84 6.38
CA VAL A 120 8.94 -6.50 5.32
C VAL A 120 8.28 -6.32 3.94
N ALA A 121 6.96 -6.52 3.87
CA ALA A 121 6.21 -6.31 2.63
C ALA A 121 6.27 -4.86 2.14
N ALA A 122 6.31 -3.90 3.07
CA ALA A 122 6.44 -2.49 2.76
C ALA A 122 7.81 -2.17 2.13
N GLU A 123 8.89 -2.70 2.68
CA GLU A 123 10.25 -2.58 2.12
C GLU A 123 10.39 -3.29 0.76
N GLU A 124 9.75 -4.44 0.59
CA GLU A 124 9.69 -5.11 -0.71
C GLU A 124 8.96 -4.29 -1.76
N VAL A 125 7.80 -3.71 -1.43
CA VAL A 125 7.05 -2.87 -2.37
C VAL A 125 7.85 -1.62 -2.74
N ALA A 126 8.55 -0.99 -1.80
CA ALA A 126 9.43 0.13 -2.15
C ALA A 126 10.52 -0.28 -3.15
N ARG A 127 11.17 -1.44 -2.94
CA ARG A 127 12.17 -1.97 -3.89
C ARG A 127 11.56 -2.29 -5.26
N ASP A 128 10.38 -2.92 -5.27
CA ASP A 128 9.66 -3.24 -6.51
C ASP A 128 9.29 -1.93 -7.25
N VAL A 129 8.83 -0.88 -6.54
CA VAL A 129 8.54 0.44 -7.11
C VAL A 129 9.81 1.14 -7.63
N ASP A 130 10.90 1.11 -6.88
CA ASP A 130 12.17 1.73 -7.30
C ASP A 130 12.80 0.98 -8.50
N SER A 131 12.40 -0.26 -8.74
CA SER A 131 12.78 -1.00 -9.96
C SER A 131 11.96 -0.60 -11.18
N LEU A 132 10.69 -0.21 -10.98
CA LEU A 132 9.80 0.29 -12.03
C LEU A 132 10.11 1.73 -12.46
N SER A 133 10.75 2.51 -11.59
CA SER A 133 11.10 3.92 -11.87
C SER A 133 12.43 4.10 -12.59
N LYS A 134 13.18 3.02 -12.85
CA LYS A 134 14.44 3.09 -13.60
C LYS A 134 14.17 3.10 -15.10
N PRO A 135 14.77 4.05 -15.85
CA PRO A 135 14.65 4.13 -17.31
C PRO A 135 15.27 2.95 -18.04
#